data_AF-A0A5P8JRI8-F1
#
_entry.id   AF-A0A5P8JRI8-F1
#
_cell.length_a   1.000
_cell.length_b   1.000
_cell.length_c   1.000
_cell.angle_alpha   90.00
_cell.angle_beta   90.00
_cell.angle_gamma   90.00
#
_symmetry.space_group_name_H-M   'P 1'
#
loop_
_entity.id
_entity.type
_entity.pdbx_description
1 polymer ?
#
loop_
_entity_poly.entity_id
_entity_poly.type
_entity_poly.pdbx_seq_one_letter_code
_entity_poly.pdbx_strand_id
1 'polypeptide(L)'
;MIPVCYSIDDHYAAPFAVSLQSLQAHAHDPRGYRVIVLAQNLSQDTRNTLADMITSPLVHLEFVTIDANTLAQIDDQGNKLRCDYFTFTIYLRLFIPQLFPELNKAVYLDADTLVLEDVAKLFDHHLVQQLVGAVSDPFIANDPITNRYARVAIGVPAEHYLNSGVLVMNLKAMRAVDFTGHFLSLLHTYHFQSLAPDQDYLNAIVQQRVLWLNGSWNRQGDAGLAQIVHFNLFAKPWHYANVSYQDAFWYYADLTPFGAALHEQLTHYDHQDEDQVHMQDLVASAERIAKLDTTFANVRDAGVAVAL
;
A
#
# COMPACT_ATOMS: atom_id res chain seq x y z
N MET A 1 1.38 -22.46 -1.09
CA MET A 1 0.75 -21.33 -0.37
C MET A 1 0.92 -20.06 -1.17
N ILE A 2 -0.11 -19.23 -1.14
CA ILE A 2 -0.20 -17.91 -1.76
C ILE A 2 0.38 -16.88 -0.79
N PRO A 3 1.49 -16.19 -1.12
CA PRO A 3 2.05 -15.16 -0.25
C PRO A 3 1.21 -13.88 -0.31
N VAL A 4 0.76 -13.40 0.85
CA VAL A 4 0.04 -12.14 1.02
C VAL A 4 0.80 -11.29 2.02
N CYS A 5 1.44 -10.23 1.55
CA CYS A 5 2.28 -9.35 2.35
C CYS A 5 1.50 -8.13 2.83
N TYR A 6 1.77 -7.73 4.06
CA TYR A 6 1.29 -6.50 4.69
C TYR A 6 2.46 -5.76 5.32
N SER A 7 2.37 -4.45 5.44
CA SER A 7 3.29 -3.63 6.23
C SER A 7 2.51 -2.88 7.29
N ILE A 8 2.81 -3.12 8.58
CA ILE A 8 2.05 -2.52 9.68
C ILE A 8 2.96 -2.06 10.81
N ASP A 9 2.45 -1.12 11.61
CA ASP A 9 2.92 -0.84 12.96
C ASP A 9 1.80 -1.10 13.99
N ASP A 10 2.03 -0.81 15.27
CA ASP A 10 1.02 -1.00 16.31
C ASP A 10 -0.24 -0.12 16.10
N HIS A 11 -0.12 1.06 15.48
CA HIS A 11 -1.30 1.91 15.19
C HIS A 11 -2.20 1.29 14.12
N TYR A 12 -1.62 0.58 13.15
CA TYR A 12 -2.34 -0.10 12.08
C TYR A 12 -2.74 -1.55 12.42
N ALA A 13 -2.47 -2.02 13.65
CA ALA A 13 -2.84 -3.38 14.08
C ALA A 13 -4.36 -3.63 14.04
N ALA A 14 -5.16 -2.65 14.49
CA ALA A 14 -6.62 -2.78 14.51
C ALA A 14 -7.23 -2.82 13.09
N PRO A 15 -6.92 -1.90 12.16
CA PRO A 15 -7.33 -2.04 10.76
C PRO A 15 -6.86 -3.34 10.10
N PHE A 16 -5.59 -3.74 10.33
CA PHE A 16 -5.04 -4.98 9.82
C PHE A 16 -5.83 -6.21 10.32
N ALA A 17 -6.24 -6.22 11.59
CA ALA A 17 -7.05 -7.28 12.16
C ALA A 17 -8.36 -7.48 11.37
N VAL A 18 -8.99 -6.40 10.91
CA VAL A 18 -10.19 -6.46 10.05
C VAL A 18 -9.87 -7.04 8.67
N SER A 19 -8.78 -6.57 8.04
CA SER A 19 -8.31 -7.12 6.75
C SER A 19 -8.01 -8.62 6.87
N LEU A 20 -7.29 -9.03 7.91
CA LEU A 20 -6.97 -10.43 8.20
C LEU A 20 -8.22 -11.27 8.46
N GLN A 21 -9.17 -10.78 9.26
CA GLN A 21 -10.41 -11.48 9.56
C GLN A 21 -11.27 -11.67 8.30
N SER A 22 -11.38 -10.63 7.47
CA SER A 22 -12.13 -10.70 6.21
C SER A 22 -11.44 -11.60 5.17
N LEU A 23 -10.09 -11.60 5.11
CA LEU A 23 -9.31 -12.53 4.30
C LEU A 23 -9.55 -13.97 4.73
N GLN A 24 -9.50 -14.27 6.03
CA GLN A 24 -9.76 -15.61 6.56
C GLN A 24 -11.17 -16.11 6.20
N ALA A 25 -12.18 -15.23 6.25
CA ALA A 25 -13.55 -15.57 5.92
C ALA A 25 -13.75 -15.95 4.44
N HIS A 26 -12.90 -15.42 3.54
CA HIS A 26 -12.93 -15.67 2.10
C HIS A 26 -11.78 -16.56 1.60
N ALA A 27 -11.03 -17.17 2.52
CA ALA A 27 -9.95 -18.10 2.20
C ALA A 27 -10.55 -19.46 1.79
N HIS A 28 -10.60 -19.75 0.49
CA HIS A 28 -11.23 -20.97 -0.03
C HIS A 28 -10.28 -21.81 -0.89
N ASP A 29 -9.14 -21.26 -1.31
CA ASP A 29 -8.19 -21.96 -2.17
C ASP A 29 -7.37 -23.01 -1.40
N PRO A 30 -7.31 -24.27 -1.87
CA PRO A 30 -6.59 -25.35 -1.19
C PRO A 30 -5.07 -25.16 -1.15
N ARG A 31 -4.50 -24.20 -1.90
CA ARG A 31 -3.07 -23.85 -1.80
C ARG A 31 -2.70 -23.27 -0.44
N GLY A 32 -3.67 -22.72 0.29
CA GLY A 32 -3.46 -21.97 1.53
C GLY A 32 -2.77 -20.62 1.33
N TYR A 33 -2.75 -19.80 2.37
CA TYR A 33 -2.27 -18.41 2.36
C TYR A 33 -1.18 -18.25 3.41
N ARG A 34 -0.03 -17.73 2.98
CA ARG A 34 1.08 -17.33 3.84
C ARG A 34 0.95 -15.82 4.02
N VAL A 35 0.34 -15.40 5.12
CA VAL A 35 0.17 -13.98 5.45
C VAL A 35 1.44 -13.50 6.15
N ILE A 36 2.16 -12.61 5.49
CA ILE A 36 3.48 -12.12 5.92
C ILE A 36 3.33 -10.66 6.36
N VAL A 37 3.50 -10.41 7.65
CA VAL A 37 3.45 -9.07 8.22
C VAL A 37 4.86 -8.53 8.39
N LEU A 38 5.22 -7.55 7.57
CA LEU A 38 6.45 -6.79 7.69
C LEU A 38 6.25 -5.71 8.76
N ALA A 39 7.01 -5.79 9.84
CA ALA A 39 6.92 -4.81 10.91
C ALA A 39 8.27 -4.60 11.60
N GLN A 40 8.61 -3.36 11.91
CA GLN A 40 9.83 -3.05 12.66
C GLN A 40 9.62 -3.24 14.17
N ASN A 41 8.65 -2.55 14.76
CA ASN A 41 8.41 -2.55 16.20
C ASN A 41 6.96 -2.92 16.56
N LEU A 42 6.43 -4.01 16.01
CA LEU A 42 5.13 -4.54 16.47
C LEU A 42 5.32 -5.22 17.84
N SER A 43 4.61 -4.76 18.86
CA SER A 43 4.72 -5.30 20.21
C SER A 43 4.42 -6.81 20.26
N GLN A 44 5.02 -7.53 21.20
CA GLN A 44 4.77 -8.97 21.34
C GLN A 44 3.32 -9.27 21.71
N ASP A 45 2.66 -8.39 22.47
CA ASP A 45 1.25 -8.54 22.85
C ASP A 45 0.33 -8.40 21.63
N THR A 46 0.62 -7.43 20.75
CA THR A 46 -0.08 -7.27 19.47
C THR A 46 0.14 -8.50 18.56
N ARG A 47 1.39 -9.00 18.46
CA ARG A 47 1.71 -10.21 17.69
C ARG A 47 0.93 -11.43 18.19
N ASN A 48 0.89 -11.64 19.51
CA ASN A 48 0.17 -12.74 20.12
C ASN A 48 -1.33 -12.62 19.85
N THR A 49 -1.90 -11.42 20.05
CA THR A 49 -3.32 -11.15 19.82
C THR A 49 -3.72 -11.43 18.38
N LEU A 50 -2.93 -10.97 17.40
CA LEU A 50 -3.16 -11.22 15.98
C LEU A 50 -2.98 -12.71 15.61
N ALA A 51 -2.02 -13.41 16.22
CA ALA A 51 -1.82 -14.84 16.01
C ALA A 51 -3.01 -15.66 16.55
N ASP A 52 -3.55 -15.29 17.71
CA ASP A 52 -4.70 -15.94 18.34
C ASP A 52 -6.00 -15.76 17.52
N MET A 53 -6.06 -14.78 16.62
CA MET A 53 -7.18 -14.61 15.68
C MET A 53 -7.22 -15.63 14.54
N ILE A 54 -6.15 -16.40 14.33
CA ILE A 54 -6.10 -17.36 13.23
C ILE A 54 -6.95 -18.58 13.56
N THR A 55 -8.05 -18.73 12.84
CA THR A 55 -9.01 -19.83 13.01
C THR A 55 -9.09 -20.75 11.80
N SER A 56 -8.75 -20.23 10.61
CA SER A 56 -8.77 -21.01 9.37
C SER A 56 -7.51 -21.85 9.22
N PRO A 57 -7.60 -23.17 8.94
CA PRO A 57 -6.43 -24.01 8.68
C PRO A 57 -5.72 -23.67 7.36
N LEU A 58 -6.33 -22.84 6.51
CA LEU A 58 -5.75 -22.40 5.25
C LEU A 58 -4.87 -21.15 5.42
N VAL A 59 -4.94 -20.46 6.56
CA VAL A 59 -4.22 -19.19 6.76
C VAL A 59 -3.11 -19.39 7.79
N HIS A 60 -1.90 -18.99 7.40
CA HIS A 60 -0.73 -19.02 8.28
C HIS A 60 -0.15 -17.62 8.37
N LEU A 61 -0.15 -17.08 9.59
CA LEU A 61 0.37 -15.75 9.89
C LEU A 61 1.82 -15.84 10.34
N GLU A 62 2.68 -15.04 9.75
CA GLU A 62 4.06 -14.86 10.17
C GLU A 62 4.42 -13.37 10.29
N PHE A 63 5.26 -13.06 11.26
CA PHE A 63 5.79 -11.72 11.47
C PHE A 63 7.27 -11.70 11.08
N VAL A 64 7.63 -10.81 10.17
CA VAL A 64 9.00 -10.62 9.72
C VAL A 64 9.49 -9.27 10.22
N THR A 65 10.43 -9.33 11.16
CA THR A 65 11.16 -8.14 11.59
C THR A 65 12.23 -7.82 10.56
N ILE A 66 12.26 -6.57 10.08
CA ILE A 66 13.28 -6.14 9.13
C ILE A 66 14.58 -5.85 9.86
N ASP A 67 15.68 -6.40 9.33
CA ASP A 67 16.99 -6.25 9.93
C ASP A 67 17.55 -4.82 9.77
N ALA A 68 18.48 -4.46 10.66
CA ALA A 68 19.08 -3.13 10.71
C ALA A 68 19.85 -2.75 9.44
N ASN A 69 20.36 -3.70 8.65
CA ASN A 69 21.09 -3.40 7.42
C ASN A 69 20.15 -3.04 6.28
N THR A 70 19.01 -3.72 6.17
CA THR A 70 17.94 -3.34 5.23
C THR A 70 17.39 -1.96 5.60
N LEU A 71 17.22 -1.69 6.90
CA LEU A 71 16.86 -0.36 7.42
C LEU A 71 17.89 0.71 7.05
N ALA A 72 19.18 0.43 7.24
CA ALA A 72 20.26 1.37 6.93
C ALA A 72 20.41 1.70 5.44
N GLN A 73 19.86 0.86 4.55
CA GLN A 73 19.80 1.17 3.12
C GLN A 73 18.77 2.26 2.79
N ILE A 74 17.85 2.59 3.71
CA ILE A 74 16.91 3.71 3.57
C ILE A 74 17.41 4.88 4.45
N ASP A 75 18.70 5.18 4.41
CA ASP A 75 19.27 6.37 5.05
C ASP A 75 19.30 7.52 4.04
N ASP A 76 18.17 8.21 3.91
CA ASP A 76 18.15 9.49 3.22
C ASP A 76 18.57 10.60 4.20
N GLN A 77 19.86 10.92 4.24
CA GLN A 77 20.37 12.05 5.04
C GLN A 77 19.78 13.42 4.61
N GLY A 78 19.10 13.51 3.46
CA GLY A 78 18.48 14.70 2.90
C GLY A 78 16.97 14.85 3.18
N ASN A 79 16.23 13.76 3.43
CA ASN A 79 14.80 13.80 3.74
C ASN A 79 14.52 13.54 5.22
N LYS A 80 14.81 14.54 6.06
CA LYS A 80 14.11 14.69 7.35
C LYS A 80 12.68 15.18 7.12
N LEU A 81 11.84 14.32 6.54
CA LEU A 81 10.40 14.41 6.78
C LEU A 81 10.20 13.98 8.24
N ARG A 82 9.50 14.81 9.02
CA ARG A 82 9.38 14.68 10.47
C ARG A 82 9.06 13.23 10.89
N CYS A 83 9.84 12.72 11.85
CA CYS A 83 9.77 11.39 12.46
C CYS A 83 10.33 10.25 11.59
N ASP A 84 11.58 9.88 11.89
CA ASP A 84 12.38 8.78 11.30
C ASP A 84 11.68 7.40 11.28
N TYR A 85 10.54 7.25 11.95
CA TYR A 85 9.78 5.99 12.09
C TYR A 85 8.71 5.79 11.02
N PHE A 86 8.05 6.86 10.55
CA PHE A 86 6.94 6.75 9.59
C PHE A 86 7.45 6.49 8.16
N THR A 87 8.64 7.00 7.83
CA THR A 87 9.23 6.97 6.49
C THR A 87 9.63 5.56 6.04
N PHE A 88 10.10 4.70 6.96
CA PHE A 88 10.58 3.36 6.58
C PHE A 88 9.43 2.40 6.23
N THR A 89 8.40 2.35 7.08
CA THR A 89 7.25 1.44 6.88
C THR A 89 6.58 1.64 5.52
N ILE A 90 6.55 2.89 5.03
CA ILE A 90 6.00 3.26 3.73
C ILE A 90 6.73 2.52 2.58
N TYR A 91 8.07 2.42 2.64
CA TYR A 91 8.87 1.80 1.60
C TYR A 91 8.98 0.28 1.68
N LEU A 92 8.56 -0.36 2.78
CA LEU A 92 8.73 -1.80 3.00
C LEU A 92 8.25 -2.67 1.84
N ARG A 93 7.14 -2.27 1.21
CA ARG A 93 6.57 -2.97 0.06
C ARG A 93 7.56 -3.05 -1.13
N LEU A 94 8.41 -2.05 -1.32
CA LEU A 94 9.41 -1.99 -2.40
C LEU A 94 10.60 -2.94 -2.17
N PHE A 95 10.78 -3.43 -0.94
CA PHE A 95 11.83 -4.38 -0.56
C PHE A 95 11.38 -5.84 -0.60
N ILE A 96 10.07 -6.11 -0.75
CA ILE A 96 9.52 -7.48 -0.85
C ILE A 96 10.31 -8.37 -1.84
N PRO A 97 10.71 -7.89 -3.05
CA PRO A 97 11.49 -8.71 -3.97
C PRO A 97 12.82 -9.19 -3.40
N GLN A 98 13.51 -8.38 -2.60
CA GLN A 98 14.79 -8.71 -1.97
C GLN A 98 14.63 -9.50 -0.66
N LEU A 99 13.62 -9.16 0.15
CA LEU A 99 13.35 -9.81 1.43
C LEU A 99 12.94 -11.28 1.26
N PHE A 100 12.29 -11.61 0.15
CA PHE A 100 11.80 -12.96 -0.14
C PHE A 100 12.34 -13.49 -1.48
N PRO A 101 13.64 -13.81 -1.56
CA PRO A 101 14.28 -14.27 -2.80
C PRO A 101 13.72 -15.62 -3.28
N GLU A 102 13.14 -16.41 -2.39
CA GLU A 102 12.49 -17.69 -2.67
C GLU A 102 11.11 -17.53 -3.32
N LEU A 103 10.46 -16.38 -3.13
CA LEU A 103 9.13 -16.12 -3.69
C LEU A 103 9.25 -15.54 -5.10
N ASN A 104 8.53 -16.14 -6.05
CA ASN A 104 8.46 -15.62 -7.43
C ASN A 104 7.36 -14.58 -7.61
N LYS A 105 6.33 -14.62 -6.76
CA LYS A 105 5.12 -13.80 -6.85
C LYS A 105 4.50 -13.64 -5.47
N ALA A 106 3.90 -12.48 -5.20
CA ALA A 106 3.14 -12.22 -3.98
C ALA A 106 1.98 -11.26 -4.27
N VAL A 107 0.98 -11.24 -3.39
CA VAL A 107 0.02 -10.13 -3.28
C VAL A 107 0.50 -9.22 -2.15
N TYR A 108 0.39 -7.91 -2.32
CA TYR A 108 0.54 -6.93 -1.24
C TYR A 108 -0.80 -6.25 -0.98
N LEU A 109 -1.16 -6.09 0.29
CA LEU A 109 -2.35 -5.39 0.75
C LEU A 109 -1.97 -4.39 1.85
N ASP A 110 -2.51 -3.18 1.77
CA ASP A 110 -2.44 -2.22 2.88
C ASP A 110 -3.33 -2.68 4.05
N ALA A 111 -2.99 -2.23 5.26
CA ALA A 111 -3.64 -2.65 6.49
C ALA A 111 -5.12 -2.25 6.58
N ASP A 112 -5.49 -1.14 5.94
CA ASP A 112 -6.84 -0.59 5.86
C ASP A 112 -7.62 -1.10 4.64
N THR A 113 -7.44 -2.37 4.33
CA THR A 113 -8.21 -3.09 3.32
C THR A 113 -9.30 -3.97 3.95
N LEU A 114 -10.37 -4.21 3.19
CA LEU A 114 -11.42 -5.17 3.51
C LEU A 114 -11.56 -6.15 2.34
N VAL A 115 -11.33 -7.43 2.61
CA VAL A 115 -11.31 -8.49 1.60
C VAL A 115 -12.70 -9.14 1.51
N LEU A 116 -13.33 -9.02 0.34
CA LEU A 116 -14.69 -9.50 0.05
C LEU A 116 -14.71 -10.62 -1.01
N GLU A 117 -13.53 -11.07 -1.44
CA GLU A 117 -13.34 -12.12 -2.43
C GLU A 117 -12.01 -12.84 -2.16
N ASP A 118 -11.93 -14.10 -2.59
CA ASP A 118 -10.73 -14.90 -2.44
C ASP A 118 -9.51 -14.26 -3.13
N VAL A 119 -8.51 -13.89 -2.32
CA VAL A 119 -7.22 -13.30 -2.76
C VAL A 119 -6.46 -14.20 -3.73
N ALA A 120 -6.73 -15.51 -3.75
CA ALA A 120 -6.19 -16.43 -4.74
C ALA A 120 -6.52 -16.00 -6.18
N LYS A 121 -7.73 -15.48 -6.41
CA LYS A 121 -8.14 -14.97 -7.73
C LYS A 121 -7.33 -13.74 -8.15
N LEU A 122 -7.01 -12.87 -7.20
CA LEU A 122 -6.10 -11.74 -7.42
C LEU A 122 -4.70 -12.26 -7.75
N PHE A 123 -4.17 -13.17 -6.93
CA PHE A 123 -2.86 -13.79 -7.11
C PHE A 123 -2.73 -14.51 -8.46
N ASP A 124 -3.80 -15.06 -9.04
CA ASP A 124 -3.73 -15.82 -10.30
C ASP A 124 -3.67 -14.95 -11.57
N HIS A 125 -3.82 -13.62 -11.46
CA HIS A 125 -3.66 -12.72 -12.60
C HIS A 125 -2.28 -12.87 -13.24
N HIS A 126 -2.23 -13.20 -14.53
CA HIS A 126 -0.97 -13.56 -15.17
C HIS A 126 -0.09 -12.34 -15.44
N LEU A 127 1.09 -12.29 -14.81
CA LEU A 127 2.12 -11.26 -15.04
C LEU A 127 3.22 -11.88 -15.91
N VAL A 128 3.32 -11.45 -17.17
CA VAL A 128 4.34 -11.98 -18.11
C VAL A 128 5.62 -11.16 -17.97
N GLN A 129 5.58 -9.91 -18.41
CA GLN A 129 6.69 -8.96 -18.37
C GLN A 129 6.44 -7.81 -17.40
N GLN A 130 5.19 -7.69 -16.94
CA GLN A 130 4.77 -6.72 -15.95
C GLN A 130 5.44 -7.00 -14.61
N LEU A 131 5.89 -5.94 -13.96
CA LEU A 131 6.47 -5.97 -12.62
C LEU A 131 5.37 -6.06 -11.56
N VAL A 132 4.25 -5.37 -11.80
CA VAL A 132 3.10 -5.36 -10.89
C VAL A 132 1.79 -5.44 -11.66
N GLY A 133 0.75 -5.95 -11.00
CA GLY A 133 -0.65 -5.72 -11.36
C GLY A 133 -1.31 -4.84 -10.32
N ALA A 134 -2.01 -3.80 -10.74
CA ALA A 134 -2.57 -2.78 -9.86
C ALA A 134 -3.80 -2.12 -10.50
N VAL A 135 -4.52 -1.31 -9.72
CA VAL A 135 -5.65 -0.49 -10.17
C VAL A 135 -5.21 0.97 -10.22
N SER A 136 -5.77 1.77 -11.15
CA SER A 136 -5.54 3.21 -11.21
C SER A 136 -6.06 3.90 -9.94
N ASP A 137 -5.34 4.92 -9.48
CA ASP A 137 -5.73 5.74 -8.33
C ASP A 137 -6.76 6.82 -8.76
N PRO A 138 -8.03 6.74 -8.30
CA PRO A 138 -9.05 7.72 -8.69
C PRO A 138 -8.79 9.13 -8.16
N PHE A 139 -8.13 9.27 -7.00
CA PHE A 139 -7.81 10.58 -6.43
C PHE A 139 -6.81 11.33 -7.32
N ILE A 140 -5.84 10.61 -7.88
CA ILE A 140 -4.88 11.18 -8.83
C ILE A 140 -5.49 11.38 -10.23
N ALA A 141 -6.35 10.46 -10.68
CA ALA A 141 -6.91 10.53 -12.02
C ALA A 141 -7.96 11.65 -12.18
N ASN A 142 -8.80 11.88 -11.17
CA ASN A 142 -10.03 12.68 -11.31
C ASN A 142 -9.91 14.15 -10.88
N ASP A 143 -8.97 14.50 -10.01
CA ASP A 143 -8.73 15.90 -9.64
C ASP A 143 -7.75 16.58 -10.63
N PRO A 144 -8.05 17.77 -11.18
CA PRO A 144 -7.19 18.41 -12.18
C PRO A 144 -5.75 18.71 -11.71
N ILE A 145 -5.56 19.01 -10.41
CA ILE A 145 -4.27 19.38 -9.84
C ILE A 145 -3.41 18.13 -9.66
N THR A 146 -3.96 17.08 -9.03
CA THR A 146 -3.27 15.80 -8.84
C THR A 146 -3.03 15.08 -10.17
N ASN A 147 -3.94 15.21 -11.12
CA ASN A 147 -3.78 14.71 -12.48
C ASN A 147 -2.61 15.39 -13.21
N ARG A 148 -2.50 16.72 -13.08
CA ARG A 148 -1.32 17.44 -13.60
C ARG A 148 -0.05 16.95 -12.92
N TYR A 149 -0.08 16.75 -11.60
CA TYR A 149 1.06 16.23 -10.84
C TYR A 149 1.56 14.88 -11.38
N ALA A 150 0.69 13.90 -11.60
CA ALA A 150 1.08 12.61 -12.18
C ALA A 150 1.81 12.77 -13.52
N ARG A 151 1.29 13.65 -14.38
CA ARG A 151 1.85 13.87 -15.72
C ARG A 151 3.19 14.60 -15.70
N VAL A 152 3.32 15.65 -14.89
CA VAL A 152 4.49 16.57 -14.97
C VAL A 152 5.53 16.32 -13.89
N ALA A 153 5.17 15.73 -12.75
CA ALA A 153 6.12 15.39 -11.69
C ALA A 153 6.56 13.93 -11.79
N ILE A 154 5.61 13.00 -11.96
CA ILE A 154 5.90 11.55 -12.00
C ILE A 154 6.26 11.10 -13.41
N GLY A 155 5.61 11.70 -14.43
CA GLY A 155 5.87 11.42 -15.84
C GLY A 155 4.98 10.33 -16.42
N VAL A 156 3.83 10.04 -15.81
CA VAL A 156 2.86 9.05 -16.26
C VAL A 156 1.50 9.69 -16.59
N PRO A 157 0.72 9.15 -17.54
CA PRO A 157 -0.69 9.54 -17.69
C PRO A 157 -1.42 9.33 -16.36
N ALA A 158 -2.30 10.26 -15.98
CA ALA A 158 -2.95 10.21 -14.66
C ALA A 158 -3.91 9.02 -14.52
N GLU A 159 -4.55 8.61 -15.62
CA GLU A 159 -5.35 7.39 -15.73
C GLU A 159 -4.52 6.09 -15.64
N HIS A 160 -3.19 6.23 -15.73
CA HIS A 160 -2.21 5.15 -15.58
C HIS A 160 -1.29 5.41 -14.39
N TYR A 161 -1.75 6.19 -13.41
CA TYR A 161 -1.10 6.29 -12.12
C TYR A 161 -1.74 5.26 -11.19
N LEU A 162 -0.98 4.24 -10.79
CA LEU A 162 -1.47 3.15 -9.96
C LEU A 162 -1.62 3.56 -8.49
N ASN A 163 -2.59 2.95 -7.82
CA ASN A 163 -2.65 2.90 -6.36
C ASN A 163 -1.85 1.69 -5.85
N SER A 164 -1.04 1.91 -4.82
CA SER A 164 -0.08 0.93 -4.30
C SER A 164 -0.59 0.08 -3.14
N GLY A 165 -1.81 0.32 -2.66
CA GLY A 165 -2.36 -0.43 -1.51
C GLY A 165 -2.91 -1.81 -1.83
N VAL A 166 -3.06 -2.15 -3.12
CA VAL A 166 -3.35 -3.52 -3.56
C VAL A 166 -2.52 -3.82 -4.79
N LEU A 167 -1.55 -4.73 -4.67
CA LEU A 167 -0.63 -5.10 -5.74
C LEU A 167 -0.55 -6.61 -5.91
N VAL A 168 -0.44 -7.07 -7.16
CA VAL A 168 0.11 -8.38 -7.49
C VAL A 168 1.54 -8.17 -7.97
N MET A 169 2.52 -8.69 -7.25
CA MET A 169 3.94 -8.39 -7.50
C MET A 169 4.64 -9.56 -8.16
N ASN A 170 5.28 -9.31 -9.31
CA ASN A 170 6.15 -10.28 -9.98
C ASN A 170 7.58 -10.19 -9.42
N LEU A 171 7.77 -10.75 -8.23
CA LEU A 171 9.03 -10.64 -7.48
C LEU A 171 10.22 -11.17 -8.27
N LYS A 172 10.03 -12.24 -9.06
CA LYS A 172 11.08 -12.76 -9.95
C LYS A 172 11.49 -11.74 -11.01
N ALA A 173 10.53 -11.11 -11.69
CA ALA A 173 10.83 -10.11 -12.71
C ALA A 173 11.40 -8.82 -12.10
N MET A 174 10.93 -8.41 -10.93
CA MET A 174 11.47 -7.26 -10.19
C MET A 174 12.93 -7.47 -9.81
N ARG A 175 13.29 -8.66 -9.29
CA ARG A 175 14.70 -9.02 -9.04
C ARG A 175 15.53 -9.06 -10.31
N ALA A 176 14.98 -9.56 -11.42
CA ALA A 176 15.71 -9.69 -12.69
C ALA A 176 16.13 -8.34 -13.30
N VAL A 177 15.48 -7.24 -12.92
CA VAL A 177 15.83 -5.87 -13.35
C VAL A 177 16.39 -5.02 -12.22
N ASP A 178 16.80 -5.65 -11.12
CA ASP A 178 17.31 -4.98 -9.91
C ASP A 178 16.42 -3.81 -9.44
N PHE A 179 15.10 -4.05 -9.38
CA PHE A 179 14.11 -3.00 -9.05
C PHE A 179 14.45 -2.26 -7.75
N THR A 180 14.78 -2.98 -6.68
CA THR A 180 15.05 -2.38 -5.37
C THR A 180 16.37 -1.60 -5.37
N GLY A 181 17.43 -2.10 -6.05
CA GLY A 181 18.67 -1.36 -6.22
C GLY A 181 18.48 -0.08 -7.04
N HIS A 182 17.67 -0.14 -8.10
CA HIS A 182 17.30 1.02 -8.91
C HIS A 182 16.51 2.06 -8.12
N PHE A 183 15.51 1.62 -7.34
CA PHE A 183 14.77 2.48 -6.42
C PHE A 183 15.71 3.20 -5.44
N LEU A 184 16.61 2.47 -4.77
CA LEU A 184 17.58 3.04 -3.84
C LEU A 184 18.52 4.05 -4.52
N SER A 185 18.96 3.75 -5.73
CA SER A 185 19.78 4.68 -6.51
C SER A 185 19.05 5.99 -6.78
N LEU A 186 17.78 5.93 -7.17
CA LEU A 186 16.97 7.13 -7.40
C LEU A 186 16.73 7.91 -6.10
N LEU A 187 16.40 7.19 -5.03
CA LEU A 187 16.16 7.76 -3.70
C LEU A 187 17.37 8.55 -3.19
N HIS A 188 18.56 7.95 -3.21
CA HIS A 188 19.79 8.56 -2.68
C HIS A 188 20.40 9.64 -3.58
N THR A 189 20.01 9.68 -4.87
CA THR A 189 20.61 10.63 -5.81
C THR A 189 19.78 11.89 -5.95
N TYR A 190 18.45 11.76 -6.01
CA TYR A 190 17.57 12.86 -6.44
C TYR A 190 16.68 13.40 -5.33
N HIS A 191 16.41 12.63 -4.27
CA HIS A 191 15.61 13.08 -3.12
C HIS A 191 14.25 13.67 -3.54
N PHE A 192 13.53 12.99 -4.45
CA PHE A 192 12.29 13.50 -5.03
C PHE A 192 11.26 13.86 -3.96
N GLN A 193 10.73 15.09 -4.01
CA GLN A 193 9.53 15.42 -3.26
C GLN A 193 8.34 14.67 -3.85
N SER A 194 7.56 14.02 -2.99
CA SER A 194 6.52 13.06 -3.37
C SER A 194 5.26 13.29 -2.54
N LEU A 195 4.09 12.98 -3.11
CA LEU A 195 2.83 12.96 -2.36
C LEU A 195 2.67 11.66 -1.58
N ALA A 196 2.98 10.56 -2.25
CA ALA A 196 2.93 9.22 -1.72
C ALA A 196 4.24 8.53 -2.13
N PRO A 197 5.31 8.64 -1.32
CA PRO A 197 6.67 8.33 -1.78
C PRO A 197 6.82 6.94 -2.39
N ASP A 198 6.39 5.88 -1.70
CA ASP A 198 6.42 4.52 -2.22
C ASP A 198 5.65 4.36 -3.54
N GLN A 199 4.47 4.95 -3.62
CA GLN A 199 3.59 4.90 -4.79
C GLN A 199 4.17 5.69 -5.97
N ASP A 200 4.77 6.85 -5.72
CA ASP A 200 5.38 7.73 -6.71
C ASP A 200 6.63 7.07 -7.32
N TYR A 201 7.53 6.52 -6.49
CA TYR A 201 8.66 5.73 -6.96
C TYR A 201 8.20 4.51 -7.76
N LEU A 202 7.21 3.77 -7.24
CA LEU A 202 6.68 2.60 -7.93
C LEU A 202 6.16 2.99 -9.32
N ASN A 203 5.28 4.00 -9.42
CA ASN A 203 4.75 4.51 -10.68
C ASN A 203 5.83 4.96 -11.66
N ALA A 204 6.79 5.77 -11.18
CA ALA A 204 7.87 6.30 -12.00
C ALA A 204 8.78 5.21 -12.57
N ILE A 205 9.03 4.14 -11.79
CA ILE A 205 9.92 3.05 -12.17
C ILE A 205 9.20 2.03 -13.07
N VAL A 206 7.98 1.60 -12.72
CA VAL A 206 7.33 0.48 -13.43
C VAL A 206 6.63 0.91 -14.73
N GLN A 207 6.16 2.15 -14.84
CA GLN A 207 5.46 2.73 -16.00
C GLN A 207 4.67 1.73 -16.87
N GLN A 208 5.22 1.33 -18.02
CA GLN A 208 4.55 0.48 -19.02
C GLN A 208 4.51 -1.02 -18.64
N ARG A 209 5.07 -1.38 -17.48
CA ARG A 209 5.17 -2.75 -16.98
C ARG A 209 4.14 -3.01 -15.87
N VAL A 210 2.93 -2.46 -16.04
CA VAL A 210 1.78 -2.65 -15.15
C VAL A 210 0.72 -3.50 -15.85
N LEU A 211 0.17 -4.48 -15.14
CA LEU A 211 -1.09 -5.12 -15.52
C LEU A 211 -2.23 -4.35 -14.86
N TRP A 212 -3.03 -3.65 -15.66
CA TRP A 212 -4.19 -2.92 -15.14
C TRP A 212 -5.31 -3.89 -14.77
N LEU A 213 -5.62 -3.94 -13.47
CA LEU A 213 -6.66 -4.79 -12.90
C LEU A 213 -8.03 -4.10 -12.95
N ASN A 214 -9.09 -4.89 -12.81
CA ASN A 214 -10.44 -4.34 -12.64
C ASN A 214 -10.50 -3.51 -11.34
N GLY A 215 -11.16 -2.35 -11.38
CA GLY A 215 -11.32 -1.46 -10.23
C GLY A 215 -11.99 -2.10 -9.01
N SER A 216 -12.67 -3.24 -9.15
CA SER A 216 -13.19 -4.01 -8.01
C SER A 216 -12.09 -4.53 -7.09
N TRP A 217 -10.85 -4.73 -7.57
CA TRP A 217 -9.73 -5.23 -6.76
C TRP A 217 -9.09 -4.17 -5.85
N ASN A 218 -9.44 -2.90 -5.98
CA ASN A 218 -8.96 -1.83 -5.11
C ASN A 218 -10.00 -0.69 -5.14
N ARG A 219 -11.16 -0.97 -4.56
CA ARG A 219 -12.29 -0.02 -4.55
C ARG A 219 -12.08 1.03 -3.46
N GLN A 220 -12.10 2.30 -3.85
CA GLN A 220 -11.91 3.46 -2.96
C GLN A 220 -13.14 4.35 -3.01
N GLY A 221 -13.73 4.68 -1.85
CA GLY A 221 -14.79 5.67 -1.66
C GLY A 221 -16.18 5.39 -2.28
N ASP A 222 -16.24 4.74 -3.44
CA ASP A 222 -17.45 4.62 -4.24
C ASP A 222 -18.21 3.31 -4.00
N ALA A 223 -19.53 3.42 -3.87
CA ALA A 223 -20.43 2.27 -3.84
C ALA A 223 -20.41 1.50 -5.18
N GLY A 224 -20.50 0.17 -5.12
CA GLY A 224 -20.45 -0.69 -6.29
C GLY A 224 -19.94 -2.09 -5.97
N LEU A 225 -19.62 -2.87 -7.01
CA LEU A 225 -18.97 -4.16 -6.81
C LEU A 225 -17.52 -3.95 -6.35
N ALA A 226 -17.19 -4.57 -5.23
CA ALA A 226 -15.86 -4.61 -4.66
C ALA A 226 -15.47 -6.05 -4.32
N GLN A 227 -14.27 -6.43 -4.71
CA GLN A 227 -13.58 -7.66 -4.30
C GLN A 227 -12.61 -7.34 -3.16
N ILE A 228 -11.98 -6.17 -3.21
CA ILE A 228 -11.25 -5.59 -2.08
C ILE A 228 -11.63 -4.11 -2.02
N VAL A 229 -12.03 -3.68 -0.82
CA VAL A 229 -12.23 -2.26 -0.49
C VAL A 229 -10.96 -1.76 0.17
N HIS A 230 -10.52 -0.56 -0.19
CA HIS A 230 -9.38 0.10 0.41
C HIS A 230 -9.84 1.42 1.00
N PHE A 231 -9.80 1.54 2.33
CA PHE A 231 -10.20 2.73 3.08
C PHE A 231 -9.06 3.76 3.12
N ASN A 232 -8.58 4.14 1.94
CA ASN A 232 -7.44 5.03 1.78
C ASN A 232 -7.80 6.49 2.07
N LEU A 233 -6.75 7.31 2.26
CA LEU A 233 -6.87 8.72 2.63
C LEU A 233 -7.62 8.86 3.98
N PHE A 234 -8.62 9.74 4.04
CA PHE A 234 -9.22 10.18 5.30
C PHE A 234 -10.56 9.49 5.63
N ALA A 235 -11.30 9.01 4.63
CA ALA A 235 -12.64 8.45 4.81
C ALA A 235 -12.62 7.01 5.37
N LYS A 236 -12.23 6.89 6.65
CA LYS A 236 -12.07 5.62 7.36
C LYS A 236 -13.32 5.30 8.20
N PRO A 237 -13.88 4.08 8.16
CA PRO A 237 -15.08 3.73 8.92
C PRO A 237 -14.96 3.93 10.43
N TRP A 238 -13.76 3.84 11.00
CA TRP A 238 -13.48 4.07 12.42
C TRP A 238 -13.21 5.54 12.77
N HIS A 239 -13.31 6.46 11.81
CA HIS A 239 -13.20 7.92 12.00
C HIS A 239 -14.48 8.65 11.57
N TYR A 240 -15.21 8.12 10.58
CA TYR A 240 -16.38 8.74 9.99
C TYR A 240 -17.58 7.79 9.95
N ALA A 241 -18.76 8.33 10.27
CA ALA A 241 -20.02 7.63 10.05
C ALA A 241 -20.48 7.75 8.58
N ASN A 242 -21.23 6.76 8.11
CA ASN A 242 -21.80 6.68 6.75
C ASN A 242 -20.75 6.58 5.64
N VAL A 243 -19.61 5.94 5.92
CA VAL A 243 -18.61 5.60 4.92
C VAL A 243 -19.10 4.42 4.07
N SER A 244 -18.83 4.45 2.76
CA SER A 244 -19.12 3.33 1.86
C SER A 244 -18.52 2.02 2.41
N TYR A 245 -19.28 0.92 2.35
CA TYR A 245 -18.89 -0.40 2.88
C TYR A 245 -18.68 -0.48 4.40
N GLN A 246 -19.06 0.54 5.19
CA GLN A 246 -18.91 0.50 6.65
C GLN A 246 -19.61 -0.70 7.30
N ASP A 247 -20.76 -1.15 6.77
CA ASP A 247 -21.51 -2.25 7.39
C ASP A 247 -20.72 -3.56 7.32
N ALA A 248 -20.06 -3.81 6.19
CA ALA A 248 -19.17 -4.96 6.03
C ALA A 248 -17.90 -4.79 6.87
N PHE A 249 -17.33 -3.60 6.93
CA PHE A 249 -16.19 -3.31 7.81
C PHE A 249 -16.53 -3.62 9.27
N TRP A 250 -17.62 -3.07 9.80
CA TRP A 250 -18.03 -3.25 11.19
C TRP A 250 -18.41 -4.69 11.50
N TYR A 251 -19.05 -5.40 10.57
CA TYR A 251 -19.28 -6.83 10.71
C TYR A 251 -18.00 -7.61 11.00
N TYR A 252 -16.91 -7.35 10.26
CA TYR A 252 -15.64 -8.02 10.52
C TYR A 252 -14.90 -7.46 11.72
N ALA A 253 -14.94 -6.15 11.95
CA ALA A 253 -14.29 -5.51 13.10
C ALA A 253 -14.80 -6.06 14.43
N ASP A 254 -16.12 -6.26 14.55
CA ASP A 254 -16.78 -6.80 15.74
C ASP A 254 -16.46 -8.28 16.01
N LEU A 255 -15.91 -8.99 15.01
CA LEU A 255 -15.39 -10.36 15.17
C LEU A 255 -13.92 -10.38 15.65
N THR A 256 -13.27 -9.22 15.75
CA THR A 256 -11.88 -9.10 16.20
C THR A 256 -11.80 -8.63 17.66
N PRO A 257 -10.70 -8.90 18.37
CA PRO A 257 -10.42 -8.30 19.67
C PRO A 257 -10.32 -6.76 19.66
N PHE A 258 -10.21 -6.16 18.47
CA PHE A 258 -10.04 -4.71 18.29
C PHE A 258 -11.36 -3.97 18.04
N GLY A 259 -12.49 -4.67 17.89
CA GLY A 259 -13.78 -4.04 17.56
C GLY A 259 -14.18 -2.93 18.53
N ALA A 260 -14.07 -3.18 19.84
CA ALA A 260 -14.40 -2.17 20.86
C ALA A 260 -13.52 -0.92 20.76
N ALA A 261 -12.21 -1.09 20.52
CA ALA A 261 -11.28 0.03 20.36
C ALA A 261 -11.58 0.84 19.08
N LEU A 262 -11.96 0.19 17.98
CA LEU A 262 -12.36 0.86 16.74
C LEU A 262 -13.67 1.67 16.94
N HIS A 263 -14.66 1.14 17.66
CA HIS A 263 -15.88 1.90 18.01
C HIS A 263 -15.57 3.09 18.92
N GLU A 264 -14.64 2.92 19.86
CA GLU A 264 -14.18 4.01 20.72
C GLU A 264 -13.51 5.12 19.90
N GLN A 265 -12.66 4.76 18.93
CA GLN A 265 -12.08 5.71 17.99
C GLN A 265 -13.15 6.46 17.20
N LEU A 266 -14.15 5.76 16.64
CA LEU A 266 -15.24 6.42 15.90
C LEU A 266 -16.01 7.42 16.78
N THR A 267 -16.27 7.05 18.03
CA THR A 267 -17.05 7.89 18.96
C THR A 267 -16.30 9.17 19.36
N HIS A 268 -14.98 9.08 19.47
CA HIS A 268 -14.12 10.18 19.95
C HIS A 268 -13.36 10.90 18.85
N TYR A 269 -13.60 10.57 17.57
CA TYR A 269 -12.91 11.20 16.46
C TYR A 269 -13.37 12.65 16.29
N ASP A 270 -12.50 13.62 16.60
CA ASP A 270 -12.77 15.06 16.50
C ASP A 270 -11.84 15.80 15.51
N HIS A 271 -10.98 15.08 14.81
CA HIS A 271 -10.00 15.61 13.84
C HIS A 271 -10.57 15.87 12.43
N GLN A 272 -11.89 16.00 12.28
CA GLN A 272 -12.54 16.12 10.96
C GLN A 272 -12.14 17.41 10.22
N ASP A 273 -11.99 18.52 10.94
CA ASP A 273 -11.52 19.78 10.35
C ASP A 273 -10.05 19.68 9.94
N GLU A 274 -9.23 18.99 10.74
CA GLU A 274 -7.82 18.74 10.43
C GLU A 274 -7.66 17.88 9.18
N ASP A 275 -8.47 16.83 9.02
CA ASP A 275 -8.48 15.98 7.81
C ASP A 275 -8.81 16.78 6.55
N GLN A 276 -9.76 17.73 6.63
CA GLN A 276 -10.07 18.60 5.50
C GLN A 276 -8.90 19.51 5.14
N VAL A 277 -8.22 20.06 6.15
CA VAL A 277 -7.00 20.86 5.95
C VAL A 277 -5.89 20.01 5.35
N HIS A 278 -5.67 18.79 5.87
CA HIS A 278 -4.68 17.86 5.33
C HIS A 278 -4.97 17.45 3.89
N MET A 279 -6.24 17.26 3.52
CA MET A 279 -6.63 17.02 2.13
C MET A 279 -6.29 18.21 1.23
N GLN A 280 -6.58 19.44 1.68
CA GLN A 280 -6.25 20.65 0.92
C GLN A 280 -4.73 20.83 0.78
N ASP A 281 -3.97 20.57 1.85
CA ASP A 281 -2.51 20.62 1.87
C ASP A 281 -1.88 19.55 0.95
N LEU A 282 -2.50 18.37 0.84
CA LEU A 282 -2.08 17.32 -0.07
C LEU A 282 -2.22 17.79 -1.53
N VAL A 283 -3.37 18.37 -1.90
CA VAL A 283 -3.61 18.93 -3.23
C VAL A 283 -2.70 20.13 -3.51
N ALA A 284 -2.51 21.03 -2.55
CA ALA A 284 -1.60 22.16 -2.68
C ALA A 284 -0.13 21.72 -2.84
N SER A 285 0.27 20.65 -2.14
CA SER A 285 1.58 20.03 -2.30
C SER A 285 1.76 19.43 -3.69
N ALA A 286 0.72 18.83 -4.26
CA ALA A 286 0.75 18.31 -5.63
C ALA A 286 1.06 19.42 -6.63
N GLU A 287 0.39 20.58 -6.48
CA GLU A 287 0.62 21.74 -7.32
C GLU A 287 2.06 22.30 -7.18
N ARG A 288 2.57 22.35 -5.95
CA ARG A 288 3.92 22.84 -5.63
C ARG A 288 4.98 21.90 -6.20
N ILE A 289 4.87 20.60 -5.98
CA ILE A 289 5.85 19.60 -6.48
C ILE A 289 5.88 19.61 -8.01
N ALA A 290 4.73 19.74 -8.64
CA ALA A 290 4.59 19.84 -10.09
C ALA A 290 5.20 21.12 -10.73
N LYS A 291 5.85 21.97 -9.93
CA LYS A 291 6.60 23.16 -10.37
C LYS A 291 8.09 23.07 -10.01
N LEU A 292 8.55 22.00 -9.37
CA LEU A 292 9.95 21.82 -9.01
C LEU A 292 10.79 21.44 -10.23
N ASP A 293 12.07 21.79 -10.19
CA ASP A 293 13.05 21.39 -11.21
C ASP A 293 13.43 19.92 -11.08
N THR A 294 13.52 19.40 -9.85
CA THR A 294 13.85 18.00 -9.57
C THR A 294 12.58 17.18 -9.37
N THR A 295 12.09 16.60 -10.47
CA THR A 295 10.97 15.64 -10.48
C THR A 295 11.37 14.39 -11.26
N PHE A 296 10.66 13.27 -11.07
CA PHE A 296 10.92 12.04 -11.83
C PHE A 296 10.84 12.29 -13.35
N ALA A 297 9.84 13.06 -13.79
CA ALA A 297 9.68 13.43 -15.19
C ALA A 297 10.87 14.26 -15.71
N ASN A 298 11.28 15.31 -14.99
CA ASN A 298 12.38 16.17 -15.43
C ASN A 298 13.72 15.41 -15.45
N VAL A 299 13.97 14.56 -14.45
CA VAL A 299 15.18 13.71 -14.39
C VAL A 299 15.20 12.71 -15.54
N ARG A 300 14.06 12.09 -15.85
CA ARG A 300 13.91 11.22 -17.03
C ARG A 300 14.17 11.99 -18.33
N ASP A 301 13.58 13.16 -18.47
CA ASP A 301 13.69 13.99 -19.69
C ASP A 301 15.13 14.54 -19.87
N ALA A 302 15.91 14.62 -18.78
CA ALA A 302 17.35 14.88 -18.81
C ALA A 302 18.20 13.65 -19.21
N GLY A 303 17.59 12.52 -19.55
CA GLY A 303 18.26 11.31 -20.06
C GLY A 303 18.60 10.26 -19.01
N VAL A 304 18.15 10.42 -17.77
CA VAL A 304 18.34 9.42 -16.71
C VAL A 304 17.32 8.29 -16.89
N ALA A 305 17.77 7.05 -16.79
CA ALA A 305 16.87 5.91 -16.76
C ALA A 305 16.08 5.92 -15.44
N VAL A 306 14.86 6.44 -15.45
CA VAL A 306 13.94 6.37 -14.30
C VAL A 306 13.07 5.11 -14.38
N ALA A 307 12.55 4.81 -15.57
CA ALA A 307 11.73 3.61 -15.82
C ALA A 307 12.57 2.36 -16.11
N LEU A 308 12.04 1.19 -15.76
CA LEU A 308 12.59 -0.15 -16.04
C LEU A 308 11.70 -0.99 -16.97
#